data_AF-A0A0Q9XU19-F1
#
_entry.id   AF-A0A0Q9XU19-F1
#
_cell.length_a   1.000
_cell.length_b   1.000
_cell.length_c   1.000
_cell.angle_alpha   90.00
_cell.angle_beta   90.00
_cell.angle_gamma   90.00
#
_symmetry.space_group_name_H-M   'P 1'
#
loop_
_entity.id
_entity.type
_entity.pdbx_description
1 polymer ?
#
loop_
_entity_poly.entity_id
_entity_poly.type
_entity_poly.pdbx_seq_one_letter_code
_entity_poly.pdbx_strand_id
1 'polypeptide(L)'
;MIRLYGQAFEFEKREEIKNNRISDEAIELEQIKEDFNLCMNNWFSKSKKLEPVIDLYLTINYHRTSLERHFLNLVQALEAYHRLTKINHVLPKKEHTARIQSIVSSLPEEHQKWVKDSLAFSNEPRLHDRMEELLTPAVKTKSPDFEAKYYHLFRLPNKEKIDIIRDIKNTRNYNTHFDEKLLRKSLKGEELFQLVLLLKAMIEFYLLTELEIDEEIVLNSTWDKVNRIDTRNSIIEATRSSNVSMW
;
A
#
# COMPACT_ATOMS: atom_id res chain seq x y z
N MET A 1 -44.46 -11.84 34.17
CA MET A 1 -45.20 -11.20 33.06
C MET A 1 -44.33 -10.06 32.54
N ILE A 2 -43.58 -10.29 31.47
CA ILE A 2 -42.78 -9.28 30.74
C ILE A 2 -43.23 -9.42 29.28
N ARG A 3 -43.85 -8.38 28.73
CA ARG A 3 -44.31 -8.35 27.34
C ARG A 3 -43.16 -7.88 26.45
N LEU A 4 -42.57 -8.79 25.69
CA LEU A 4 -41.67 -8.46 24.58
C LEU A 4 -42.53 -8.05 23.38
N TYR A 5 -42.48 -6.78 22.98
CA TYR A 5 -43.02 -6.33 21.70
C TYR A 5 -41.96 -6.58 20.62
N GLY A 6 -41.99 -7.78 20.02
CA GLY A 6 -41.28 -8.05 18.77
C GLY A 6 -42.21 -7.75 17.61
N GLN A 7 -42.04 -6.60 16.97
CA GLN A 7 -42.63 -6.37 15.65
C GLN A 7 -41.68 -7.02 14.64
N ALA A 8 -42.08 -8.16 14.09
CA ALA A 8 -41.37 -8.79 12.98
C ALA A 8 -41.50 -7.87 11.77
N PHE A 9 -40.44 -7.14 11.44
CA PHE A 9 -40.28 -6.62 10.10
C PHE A 9 -39.97 -7.82 9.21
N GLU A 10 -40.90 -8.15 8.31
CA GLU A 10 -40.59 -9.01 7.18
C GLU A 10 -39.49 -8.33 6.39
N PHE A 11 -38.28 -8.88 6.46
CA PHE A 11 -37.22 -8.50 5.55
C PHE A 11 -37.67 -8.95 4.16
N GLU A 12 -38.29 -8.04 3.40
CA GLU A 12 -38.34 -8.14 1.95
C GLU A 12 -36.94 -8.47 1.45
N LYS A 13 -36.86 -9.49 0.59
CA LYS A 13 -35.67 -10.08 -0.01
C LYS A 13 -34.45 -9.16 0.14
N ARG A 14 -33.58 -9.47 1.10
CA ARG A 14 -32.19 -9.02 1.00
C ARG A 14 -31.71 -9.57 -0.34
N GLU A 15 -31.60 -8.73 -1.35
CA GLU A 15 -30.61 -8.98 -2.37
C GLU A 15 -29.33 -9.28 -1.59
N GLU A 16 -28.78 -10.48 -1.78
CA GLU A 16 -27.43 -10.74 -1.34
C GLU A 16 -26.60 -9.61 -1.93
N ILE A 17 -26.18 -8.65 -1.10
CA ILE A 17 -25.12 -7.73 -1.47
C ILE A 17 -23.99 -8.69 -1.79
N LYS A 18 -23.76 -8.91 -3.10
CA LYS A 18 -22.68 -9.75 -3.59
C LYS A 18 -21.49 -9.33 -2.77
N ASN A 19 -20.99 -10.27 -1.97
CA ASN A 19 -19.74 -10.14 -1.25
C ASN A 19 -18.80 -9.44 -2.24
N ASN A 20 -18.39 -8.20 -1.96
CA ASN A 20 -17.36 -7.50 -2.73
C ASN A 20 -16.04 -8.24 -2.45
N ARG A 21 -15.99 -9.53 -2.81
CA ARG A 21 -14.76 -10.22 -3.10
C ARG A 21 -14.18 -9.41 -4.22
N ILE A 22 -13.10 -8.71 -3.92
CA ILE A 22 -12.18 -8.17 -4.89
C ILE A 22 -11.97 -9.32 -5.88
N SER A 23 -12.54 -9.23 -7.08
CA SER A 23 -12.22 -10.19 -8.12
C SER A 23 -10.80 -9.86 -8.52
N ASP A 24 -9.85 -10.53 -7.86
CA ASP A 24 -8.46 -10.48 -8.23
C ASP A 24 -8.34 -11.07 -9.62
N GLU A 25 -8.25 -10.20 -10.62
CA GLU A 25 -7.72 -10.60 -11.92
C GLU A 25 -6.27 -10.98 -11.71
N ALA A 26 -6.08 -12.28 -11.53
CA ALA A 26 -4.80 -12.92 -11.48
C ALA A 26 -4.21 -12.97 -12.88
N ILE A 27 -2.89 -12.89 -12.96
CA ILE A 27 -2.17 -13.21 -14.19
C ILE A 27 -2.40 -14.70 -14.46
N GLU A 28 -2.91 -15.01 -15.65
CA GLU A 28 -3.16 -16.39 -16.07
C GLU A 28 -1.84 -17.08 -16.44
N LEU A 29 -1.79 -18.40 -16.22
CA LEU A 29 -0.61 -19.20 -16.56
C LEU A 29 -0.23 -19.07 -18.05
N GLU A 30 -1.24 -18.96 -18.93
CA GLU A 30 -1.04 -18.81 -20.37
C GLU A 30 -0.29 -17.53 -20.73
N GLN A 31 -0.47 -16.46 -19.94
CA GLN A 31 0.23 -15.18 -20.17
C GLN A 31 1.72 -15.28 -19.86
N ILE A 32 2.11 -16.16 -18.94
CA ILE A 32 3.52 -16.31 -18.50
C ILE A 32 4.16 -17.61 -19.00
N LYS A 33 3.53 -18.33 -19.92
CA LYS A 33 3.99 -19.67 -20.35
C LYS A 33 5.42 -19.67 -20.87
N GLU A 34 5.80 -18.64 -21.63
CA GLU A 34 7.13 -18.51 -22.23
C GLU A 34 8.19 -18.20 -21.16
N ASP A 35 7.82 -17.39 -20.16
CA ASP A 35 8.69 -16.97 -19.06
C ASP A 35 8.55 -17.85 -17.81
N PHE A 36 7.77 -18.94 -17.86
CA PHE A 36 7.38 -19.71 -16.68
C PHE A 36 8.58 -20.20 -15.87
N ASN A 37 9.59 -20.73 -16.56
CA ASN A 37 10.81 -21.21 -15.90
C ASN A 37 11.58 -20.07 -15.23
N LEU A 38 11.65 -18.88 -15.85
CA LEU A 38 12.28 -17.71 -15.27
C LEU A 38 11.54 -17.26 -14.02
N CYS A 39 10.21 -17.14 -14.11
CA CYS A 39 9.32 -16.79 -13.00
C CYS A 39 9.51 -17.75 -11.80
N MET A 40 9.51 -19.07 -12.06
CA MET A 40 9.68 -20.07 -11.01
C MET A 40 11.09 -20.05 -10.40
N ASN A 41 12.14 -19.86 -11.20
CA ASN A 41 13.49 -19.72 -10.68
C ASN A 41 13.64 -18.46 -9.80
N ASN A 42 13.04 -17.35 -10.22
CA ASN A 42 13.00 -16.12 -9.44
C ASN A 42 12.18 -16.29 -8.15
N TRP A 43 11.06 -17.00 -8.20
CA TRP A 43 10.30 -17.35 -7.00
C TRP A 43 11.14 -18.15 -6.00
N PHE A 44 11.79 -19.24 -6.41
CA PHE A 44 12.58 -20.07 -5.50
C PHE A 44 13.80 -19.33 -4.94
N SER A 45 14.42 -18.46 -5.72
CA SER A 45 15.61 -17.71 -5.29
C SER A 45 15.28 -16.51 -4.39
N LYS A 46 14.15 -15.82 -4.61
CA LYS A 46 13.81 -14.57 -3.91
C LYS A 46 12.78 -14.72 -2.80
N SER A 47 11.93 -15.75 -2.83
CA SER A 47 10.83 -15.93 -1.86
C SER A 47 11.29 -15.88 -0.41
N LYS A 48 12.42 -16.54 -0.06
CA LYS A 48 12.93 -16.51 1.31
C LYS A 48 13.37 -15.11 1.76
N LYS A 49 13.97 -14.32 0.86
CA LYS A 49 14.36 -12.93 1.15
C LYS A 49 13.12 -12.05 1.33
N LEU A 50 12.07 -12.28 0.53
CA LEU A 50 10.84 -11.50 0.52
C LEU A 50 9.75 -12.05 1.46
N GLU A 51 10.02 -13.11 2.22
CA GLU A 51 9.08 -13.76 3.14
C GLU A 51 8.35 -12.76 4.05
N PRO A 52 9.00 -11.76 4.69
CA PRO A 52 8.29 -10.78 5.51
C PRO A 52 7.26 -9.95 4.72
N VAL A 53 7.53 -9.69 3.45
CA VAL A 53 6.64 -8.93 2.55
C VAL A 53 5.47 -9.80 2.13
N ILE A 54 5.76 -11.04 1.74
CA ILE A 54 4.78 -12.03 1.29
C ILE A 54 3.81 -12.34 2.43
N ASP A 55 4.31 -12.60 3.65
CA ASP A 55 3.48 -12.88 4.82
C ASP A 55 2.51 -11.74 5.13
N LEU A 56 3.02 -10.49 5.14
CA LEU A 56 2.19 -9.30 5.36
C LEU A 56 1.13 -9.13 4.27
N TYR A 57 1.47 -9.35 3.01
CA TYR A 57 0.51 -9.29 1.90
C TYR A 57 -0.56 -10.40 2.01
N LEU A 58 -0.16 -11.64 2.24
CA LEU A 58 -1.07 -12.79 2.32
C LEU A 58 -2.08 -12.66 3.47
N THR A 59 -1.75 -11.93 4.54
CA THR A 59 -2.68 -11.68 5.65
C THR A 59 -4.01 -11.06 5.20
N ILE A 60 -4.00 -10.30 4.11
CA ILE A 60 -5.18 -9.61 3.56
C ILE A 60 -6.19 -10.61 3.02
N ASN A 61 -5.70 -11.69 2.42
CA ASN A 61 -6.52 -12.69 1.75
C ASN A 61 -7.02 -13.77 2.72
N TYR A 62 -6.23 -14.11 3.74
CA TYR A 62 -6.55 -15.20 4.66
C TYR A 62 -7.21 -14.78 5.97
N HIS A 63 -6.99 -13.55 6.44
CA HIS A 63 -7.55 -13.10 7.71
C HIS A 63 -8.72 -12.14 7.52
N ARG A 64 -9.87 -12.50 8.09
CA ARG A 64 -11.01 -11.60 8.25
C ARG A 64 -10.70 -10.63 9.39
N THR A 65 -10.19 -9.46 9.05
CA THR A 65 -9.87 -8.38 10.00
C THR A 65 -10.43 -7.04 9.51
N SER A 66 -10.21 -5.97 10.27
CA SER A 66 -10.68 -4.64 9.90
C SER A 66 -9.87 -4.08 8.73
N LEU A 67 -10.47 -3.13 8.02
CA LEU A 67 -9.85 -2.46 6.88
C LEU A 67 -8.58 -1.68 7.31
N GLU A 68 -8.58 -1.11 8.51
CA GLU A 68 -7.42 -0.45 9.12
C GLU A 68 -6.27 -1.43 9.34
N ARG A 69 -6.56 -2.67 9.71
CA ARG A 69 -5.52 -3.70 9.88
C ARG A 69 -4.95 -4.14 8.53
N HIS A 70 -5.78 -4.30 7.50
CA HIS A 70 -5.30 -4.52 6.13
C HIS A 70 -4.43 -3.36 5.65
N PHE A 71 -4.86 -2.13 5.88
CA PHE A 71 -4.10 -0.92 5.58
C PHE A 71 -2.71 -0.94 6.27
N LEU A 72 -2.66 -1.19 7.59
CA LEU A 72 -1.40 -1.23 8.33
C LEU A 72 -0.46 -2.32 7.80
N ASN A 73 -0.99 -3.52 7.53
CA ASN A 73 -0.20 -4.62 6.99
C ASN A 73 0.37 -4.30 5.60
N LEU A 74 -0.41 -3.65 4.73
CA LEU A 74 0.02 -3.22 3.39
C LEU A 74 1.11 -2.15 3.44
N VAL A 75 0.94 -1.12 4.28
CA VAL A 75 1.97 -0.09 4.46
C VAL A 75 3.26 -0.71 4.99
N GLN A 76 3.15 -1.62 5.98
CA GLN A 76 4.31 -2.35 6.50
C GLN A 76 4.95 -3.24 5.44
N ALA A 77 4.17 -3.89 4.57
CA ALA A 77 4.68 -4.70 3.46
C ALA A 77 5.49 -3.86 2.47
N LEU A 78 4.99 -2.68 2.10
CA LEU A 78 5.71 -1.76 1.22
C LEU A 78 6.98 -1.18 1.88
N GLU A 79 6.94 -0.87 3.18
CA GLU A 79 8.14 -0.46 3.93
C GLU A 79 9.20 -1.58 3.96
N ALA A 80 8.78 -2.82 4.23
CA ALA A 80 9.65 -3.99 4.22
C ALA A 80 10.20 -4.28 2.83
N TYR A 81 9.37 -4.18 1.79
CA TYR A 81 9.78 -4.33 0.40
C TYR A 81 10.88 -3.33 0.05
N HIS A 82 10.64 -2.03 0.26
CA HIS A 82 11.64 -0.98 0.01
C HIS A 82 12.95 -1.26 0.73
N ARG A 83 12.88 -1.60 2.03
CA ARG A 83 14.06 -1.93 2.85
C ARG A 83 14.88 -3.10 2.28
N LEU A 84 14.21 -4.10 1.69
CA LEU A 84 14.84 -5.33 1.20
C LEU A 84 15.33 -5.24 -0.25
N THR A 85 14.74 -4.37 -1.07
CA THR A 85 15.01 -4.30 -2.53
C THR A 85 15.65 -2.99 -2.98
N LYS A 86 15.57 -1.93 -2.19
CA LYS A 86 16.10 -0.60 -2.51
C LYS A 86 17.26 -0.18 -1.60
N ILE A 87 17.87 0.96 -1.92
CA ILE A 87 18.90 1.58 -1.09
C ILE A 87 18.25 2.07 0.22
N ASN A 88 18.55 1.39 1.33
CA ASN A 88 17.99 1.72 2.64
C ASN A 88 18.88 2.67 3.47
N HIS A 89 19.62 3.58 2.82
CA HIS A 89 20.38 4.62 3.50
C HIS A 89 20.32 5.95 2.75
N VAL A 90 20.12 7.05 3.47
CA VAL A 90 20.06 8.41 2.90
C VAL A 90 21.46 8.93 2.58
N LEU A 91 22.42 8.68 3.48
CA LEU A 91 23.82 9.04 3.27
C LEU A 91 24.70 7.78 3.19
N PRO A 92 25.83 7.83 2.46
CA PRO A 92 26.86 6.80 2.56
C PRO A 92 27.22 6.52 4.02
N LYS A 93 27.39 5.25 4.38
CA LYS A 93 27.59 4.83 5.79
C LYS A 93 28.73 5.58 6.48
N LYS A 94 29.82 5.87 5.75
CA LYS A 94 30.97 6.62 6.27
C LYS A 94 30.60 8.06 6.64
N GLU A 95 29.86 8.75 5.78
CA GLU A 95 29.40 10.12 6.02
C GLU A 95 28.41 10.18 7.18
N HIS A 96 27.46 9.23 7.24
CA HIS A 96 26.53 9.15 8.35
C HIS A 96 27.24 8.90 9.68
N THR A 97 28.21 7.99 9.71
CA THR A 97 29.01 7.70 10.91
C THR A 97 29.76 8.94 11.38
N ALA A 98 30.41 9.67 10.47
CA ALA A 98 31.09 10.92 10.79
C ALA A 98 30.13 11.99 11.33
N ARG A 99 28.93 12.12 10.73
CA ARG A 99 27.87 13.02 11.20
C ARG A 99 27.43 12.70 12.62
N ILE A 100 27.19 11.41 12.94
CA ILE A 100 26.81 10.99 14.29
C ILE A 100 27.93 11.25 15.29
N GLN A 101 29.18 10.93 14.95
CA GLN A 101 30.33 11.20 15.83
C GLN A 101 30.49 12.69 16.13
N SER A 102 30.35 13.55 15.13
CA SER A 102 30.41 15.00 15.31
C SER A 102 29.31 15.51 16.26
N ILE A 103 28.09 14.99 16.16
CA ILE A 103 26.99 15.36 17.07
C ILE A 103 27.28 14.86 18.49
N VAL A 104 27.58 13.56 18.64
CA VAL A 104 27.75 12.93 19.95
C VAL A 104 28.92 13.54 20.73
N SER A 105 30.05 13.81 20.07
CA SER A 105 31.24 14.41 20.71
C SER A 105 31.02 15.84 21.23
N SER A 106 30.00 16.54 20.73
CA SER A 106 29.65 17.91 21.17
C SER A 106 28.77 17.95 22.43
N LEU A 107 28.28 16.79 22.89
CA LEU A 107 27.31 16.70 23.99
C LEU A 107 27.98 16.33 25.32
N PRO A 108 27.41 16.77 26.46
CA PRO A 108 27.78 16.26 27.78
C PRO A 108 27.75 14.73 27.83
N GLU A 109 28.71 14.12 28.53
CA GLU A 109 28.90 12.66 28.60
C GLU A 109 27.61 11.92 29.00
N GLU A 110 26.82 12.52 29.91
CA GLU A 110 25.53 12.00 30.37
C GLU A 110 24.50 11.80 29.25
N HIS A 111 24.57 12.56 28.16
CA HIS A 111 23.60 12.49 27.05
C HIS A 111 24.12 11.69 25.85
N GLN A 112 25.44 11.45 25.75
CA GLN A 112 26.07 10.86 24.58
C GLN A 112 25.48 9.50 24.23
N LYS A 113 25.30 8.63 25.22
CA LYS A 113 24.74 7.29 25.02
C LYS A 113 23.31 7.35 24.51
N TRP A 114 22.45 8.11 25.19
CA TRP A 114 21.03 8.25 24.83
C TRP A 114 20.85 8.79 23.41
N VAL A 115 21.61 9.83 23.03
CA VAL A 115 21.53 10.42 21.70
C VAL A 115 22.07 9.46 20.63
N LYS A 116 23.19 8.78 20.89
CA LYS A 116 23.75 7.79 19.96
C LYS A 116 22.75 6.67 19.67
N ASP A 117 22.12 6.13 20.71
CA ASP A 117 21.13 5.04 20.57
C ASP A 117 19.87 5.55 19.84
N SER A 118 19.41 6.76 20.16
CA SER A 118 18.25 7.38 19.50
C SER A 118 18.49 7.65 18.00
N LEU A 119 19.74 7.87 17.60
CA LEU A 119 20.13 8.14 16.22
C LEU A 119 20.58 6.89 15.44
N ALA A 120 20.55 5.69 16.03
CA ALA A 120 21.05 4.46 15.42
C ALA A 120 20.42 4.17 14.05
N PHE A 121 19.12 4.46 13.88
CA PHE A 121 18.37 4.24 12.65
C PHE A 121 18.13 5.53 11.85
N SER A 122 18.78 6.64 12.23
CA SER A 122 18.56 7.96 11.61
C SER A 122 19.07 8.08 10.17
N ASN A 123 19.78 7.07 9.66
CA ASN A 123 20.20 7.03 8.26
C ASN A 123 19.18 6.35 7.34
N GLU A 124 18.16 5.70 7.88
CA GLU A 124 17.16 5.05 7.04
C GLU A 124 16.24 6.09 6.41
N PRO A 125 15.78 5.85 5.16
CA PRO A 125 14.71 6.65 4.57
C PRO A 125 13.49 6.71 5.49
N ARG A 126 12.70 7.78 5.43
CA ARG A 126 11.43 7.87 6.16
C ARG A 126 10.33 7.23 5.33
N LEU A 127 9.18 6.93 5.96
CA LEU A 127 8.00 6.43 5.23
C LEU A 127 7.64 7.32 4.03
N HIS A 128 7.76 8.64 4.19
CA HIS A 128 7.55 9.59 3.09
C HIS A 128 8.42 9.27 1.87
N ASP A 129 9.74 9.22 2.07
CA ASP A 129 10.72 9.03 1.00
C ASP A 129 10.53 7.65 0.32
N ARG A 130 10.18 6.63 1.12
CA ARG A 130 9.84 5.30 0.60
C ARG A 130 8.60 5.33 -0.29
N MET A 131 7.54 6.01 0.14
CA MET A 131 6.30 6.10 -0.64
C MET A 131 6.49 6.94 -1.90
N GLU A 132 7.30 8.00 -1.85
CA GLU A 132 7.62 8.81 -3.03
C GLU A 132 8.29 7.98 -4.13
N GLU A 133 9.30 7.16 -3.76
CA GLU A 133 9.95 6.25 -4.69
C GLU A 133 8.98 5.15 -5.17
N LEU A 134 8.22 4.53 -4.25
CA LEU A 134 7.33 3.43 -4.59
C LEU A 134 6.07 3.84 -5.38
N LEU A 135 5.62 5.09 -5.27
CA LEU A 135 4.54 5.63 -6.11
C LEU A 135 5.02 6.05 -7.50
N THR A 136 6.33 6.01 -7.75
CA THR A 136 6.94 6.41 -9.02
C THR A 136 7.88 5.31 -9.53
N PRO A 137 7.35 4.13 -9.86
CA PRO A 137 8.15 3.03 -10.39
C PRO A 137 8.90 3.45 -11.66
N ALA A 138 10.11 2.93 -11.81
CA ALA A 138 10.94 3.20 -12.99
C ALA A 138 10.40 2.47 -14.22
N VAL A 139 10.33 3.18 -15.34
CA VAL A 139 9.96 2.64 -16.65
C VAL A 139 11.13 1.83 -17.22
N LYS A 140 10.92 0.55 -17.59
CA LYS A 140 11.96 -0.24 -18.28
C LYS A 140 11.88 -0.01 -19.79
N THR A 141 10.68 -0.10 -20.38
CA THR A 141 10.44 0.15 -21.80
C THR A 141 10.16 1.63 -22.07
N LYS A 142 11.10 2.31 -22.75
CA LYS A 142 10.98 3.73 -23.09
C LYS A 142 10.12 3.92 -24.35
N SER A 143 8.80 3.90 -24.17
CA SER A 143 7.83 4.28 -25.19
C SER A 143 6.80 5.27 -24.60
N PRO A 144 6.22 6.18 -25.41
CA PRO A 144 5.24 7.15 -24.92
C PRO A 144 4.05 6.49 -24.20
N ASP A 145 3.58 5.34 -24.69
CA ASP A 145 2.45 4.62 -24.11
C ASP A 145 2.79 4.03 -22.72
N PHE A 146 3.99 3.46 -22.57
CA PHE A 146 4.45 2.94 -21.29
C PHE A 146 4.71 4.08 -20.30
N GLU A 147 5.38 5.14 -20.72
CA GLU A 147 5.63 6.31 -19.88
C GLU A 147 4.33 6.93 -19.37
N ALA A 148 3.31 7.06 -20.22
CA ALA A 148 1.99 7.56 -19.82
C ALA A 148 1.29 6.63 -18.81
N LYS A 149 1.31 5.31 -19.05
CA LYS A 149 0.76 4.32 -18.11
C LYS A 149 1.47 4.38 -16.76
N TYR A 150 2.81 4.40 -16.76
CA TYR A 150 3.60 4.48 -15.53
C TYR A 150 3.37 5.77 -14.75
N TYR A 151 3.27 6.90 -15.45
CA TYR A 151 2.99 8.20 -14.83
C TYR A 151 1.66 8.17 -14.06
N HIS A 152 0.65 7.49 -14.61
CA HIS A 152 -0.70 7.38 -14.03
C HIS A 152 -0.94 6.08 -13.25
N LEU A 153 0.06 5.21 -13.07
CA LEU A 153 -0.15 3.85 -12.58
C LEU A 153 -0.67 3.79 -11.16
N PHE A 154 -0.12 4.63 -10.26
CA PHE A 154 -0.49 4.64 -8.84
C PHE A 154 -1.13 5.95 -8.44
N ARG A 155 -2.37 6.15 -8.92
CA ARG A 155 -3.16 7.36 -8.66
C ARG A 155 -4.45 7.04 -7.92
N LEU A 156 -5.02 8.08 -7.31
CA LEU A 156 -6.41 8.13 -6.89
C LEU A 156 -7.04 9.36 -7.56
N PRO A 157 -8.35 9.34 -7.88
CA PRO A 157 -9.03 10.49 -8.46
C PRO A 157 -8.87 11.73 -7.60
N ASN A 158 -8.65 12.88 -8.26
CA ASN A 158 -8.55 14.20 -7.61
C ASN A 158 -7.47 14.28 -6.51
N LYS A 159 -6.45 13.41 -6.53
CA LYS A 159 -5.33 13.42 -5.59
C LYS A 159 -4.00 13.38 -6.33
N GLU A 160 -3.14 14.34 -6.00
CA GLU A 160 -1.74 14.28 -6.38
C GLU A 160 -1.01 13.22 -5.54
N LYS A 161 0.13 12.71 -6.04
CA LYS A 161 0.93 11.71 -5.31
C LYS A 161 1.29 12.18 -3.89
N ILE A 162 1.58 13.46 -3.72
CA ILE A 162 1.92 14.04 -2.41
C ILE A 162 0.74 13.97 -1.42
N ASP A 163 -0.50 14.09 -1.91
CA ASP A 163 -1.70 13.96 -1.07
C ASP A 163 -1.88 12.50 -0.64
N ILE A 164 -1.65 11.54 -1.55
CA ILE A 164 -1.68 10.11 -1.24
C ILE A 164 -0.64 9.77 -0.14
N ILE A 165 0.59 10.26 -0.27
CA ILE A 165 1.65 10.06 0.73
C ILE A 165 1.23 10.64 2.09
N ARG A 166 0.65 11.85 2.09
CA ARG A 166 0.16 12.49 3.31
C ARG A 166 -0.94 11.66 3.97
N ASP A 167 -1.88 11.13 3.20
CA ASP A 167 -2.98 10.32 3.69
C ASP A 167 -2.51 8.98 4.26
N ILE A 168 -1.54 8.33 3.61
CA ILE A 168 -0.87 7.12 4.14
C ILE A 168 -0.25 7.44 5.50
N LYS A 169 0.54 8.51 5.60
CA LYS A 169 1.21 8.90 6.85
C LYS A 169 0.22 9.21 7.97
N ASN A 170 -0.79 10.02 7.71
CA ASN A 170 -1.77 10.41 8.73
C ASN A 170 -2.58 9.21 9.21
N THR A 171 -3.03 8.37 8.28
CA THR A 171 -3.81 7.17 8.58
C THR A 171 -2.99 6.14 9.35
N ARG A 172 -1.72 5.91 8.95
CA ARG A 172 -0.79 5.03 9.68
C ARG A 172 -0.50 5.55 11.08
N ASN A 173 -0.18 6.83 11.21
CA ASN A 173 0.13 7.43 12.51
C ASN A 173 -1.06 7.35 13.46
N TYR A 174 -2.28 7.65 13.00
CA TYR A 174 -3.48 7.49 13.80
C TYR A 174 -3.70 6.03 14.23
N ASN A 175 -3.65 5.07 13.30
CA ASN A 175 -3.93 3.67 13.61
C ASN A 175 -2.79 2.97 14.40
N THR A 176 -1.64 3.64 14.61
CA THR A 176 -0.53 3.14 15.42
C THR A 176 -0.47 3.82 16.80
N HIS A 177 -0.65 5.14 16.85
CA HIS A 177 -0.48 5.93 18.07
C HIS A 177 -1.80 6.40 18.70
N PHE A 178 -2.93 6.25 17.98
CA PHE A 178 -4.27 6.63 18.40
C PHE A 178 -4.41 8.09 18.87
N ASP A 179 -3.60 9.00 18.32
CA ASP A 179 -3.67 10.44 18.62
C ASP A 179 -4.98 11.04 18.07
N GLU A 180 -5.81 11.59 18.96
CA GLU A 180 -7.08 12.22 18.62
C GLU A 180 -6.94 13.38 17.62
N LYS A 181 -5.80 14.08 17.59
CA LYS A 181 -5.54 15.14 16.60
C LYS A 181 -5.46 14.58 15.18
N LEU A 182 -5.07 13.32 15.03
CA LEU A 182 -4.97 12.63 13.75
C LEU A 182 -6.26 11.91 13.36
N LEU A 183 -7.19 11.67 14.29
CA LEU A 183 -8.49 11.04 14.01
C LEU A 183 -9.29 11.75 12.91
N ARG A 184 -9.17 13.09 12.83
CA ARG A 184 -9.83 13.91 11.80
C ARG A 184 -9.10 13.88 10.45
N LYS A 185 -7.82 13.51 10.45
CA LYS A 185 -6.94 13.50 9.28
C LYS A 185 -6.72 12.09 8.71
N SER A 186 -7.06 11.05 9.46
CA SER A 186 -7.02 9.66 9.01
C SER A 186 -8.18 9.38 8.07
N LEU A 187 -7.91 8.68 6.96
CA LEU A 187 -8.96 8.22 6.06
C LEU A 187 -9.83 7.17 6.74
N LYS A 188 -11.11 7.13 6.36
CA LYS A 188 -12.12 6.19 6.87
C LYS A 188 -13.06 5.75 5.76
N GLY A 189 -13.79 4.66 6.00
CA GLY A 189 -14.84 4.18 5.10
C GLY A 189 -14.32 3.97 3.68
N GLU A 190 -15.01 4.54 2.71
CA GLU A 190 -14.71 4.37 1.27
C GLU A 190 -13.33 4.92 0.88
N GLU A 191 -12.89 6.06 1.43
CA GLU A 191 -11.57 6.62 1.10
C GLU A 191 -10.44 5.72 1.59
N LEU A 192 -10.59 5.15 2.79
CA LEU A 192 -9.64 4.14 3.30
C LEU A 192 -9.66 2.88 2.43
N PHE A 193 -10.85 2.46 1.99
CA PHE A 193 -11.00 1.25 1.18
C PHE A 193 -10.27 1.38 -0.16
N GLN A 194 -10.40 2.53 -0.82
CA GLN A 194 -9.70 2.81 -2.08
C GLN A 194 -8.19 2.90 -1.88
N LEU A 195 -7.74 3.51 -0.78
CA LEU A 195 -6.32 3.52 -0.45
C LEU A 195 -5.80 2.10 -0.22
N VAL A 196 -6.55 1.22 0.46
CA VAL A 196 -6.20 -0.19 0.62
C VAL A 196 -6.11 -0.92 -0.72
N LEU A 197 -7.06 -0.68 -1.65
CA LEU A 197 -6.99 -1.27 -2.99
C LEU A 197 -5.76 -0.79 -3.76
N LEU A 198 -5.42 0.50 -3.69
CA LEU A 198 -4.23 1.04 -4.33
C LEU A 198 -2.95 0.42 -3.74
N LEU A 199 -2.82 0.36 -2.41
CA LEU A 199 -1.66 -0.22 -1.75
C LEU A 199 -1.52 -1.73 -2.05
N LYS A 200 -2.65 -2.45 -2.19
CA LYS A 200 -2.67 -3.85 -2.64
C LYS A 200 -2.16 -3.97 -4.07
N ALA A 201 -2.63 -3.12 -4.99
CA ALA A 201 -2.15 -3.10 -6.37
C ALA A 201 -0.65 -2.77 -6.45
N MET A 202 -0.16 -1.85 -5.62
CA MET A 202 1.26 -1.50 -5.54
C MET A 202 2.11 -2.69 -5.10
N ILE A 203 1.75 -3.37 -4.00
CA ILE A 203 2.57 -4.47 -3.52
C ILE A 203 2.55 -5.66 -4.47
N GLU A 204 1.41 -5.93 -5.11
CA GLU A 204 1.29 -6.95 -6.16
C GLU A 204 2.17 -6.61 -7.35
N PHE A 205 2.10 -5.39 -7.88
CA PHE A 205 2.98 -4.92 -8.95
C PHE A 205 4.45 -5.20 -8.61
N TYR A 206 4.90 -4.79 -7.43
CA TYR A 206 6.28 -4.96 -7.01
C TYR A 206 6.69 -6.43 -6.85
N LEU A 207 5.86 -7.27 -6.23
CA LEU A 207 6.13 -8.71 -6.12
C LEU A 207 6.18 -9.38 -7.50
N LEU A 208 5.29 -9.01 -8.42
CA LEU A 208 5.30 -9.53 -9.79
C LEU A 208 6.54 -9.08 -10.57
N THR A 209 6.99 -7.84 -10.38
CA THR A 209 8.25 -7.38 -11.01
C THR A 209 9.48 -8.14 -10.51
N GLU A 210 9.47 -8.64 -9.27
CA GLU A 210 10.54 -9.48 -8.74
C GLU A 210 10.59 -10.87 -9.37
N LEU A 211 9.47 -11.34 -9.95
CA LEU A 211 9.44 -12.59 -10.72
C LEU A 211 9.98 -12.41 -12.14
N GLU A 212 10.20 -11.16 -12.57
CA GLU A 212 10.60 -10.82 -13.94
C GLU A 212 9.61 -11.30 -14.99
N ILE A 213 8.31 -11.29 -14.65
CA ILE A 213 7.24 -11.37 -15.63
C ILE A 213 7.36 -10.18 -16.58
N ASP A 214 7.03 -10.42 -17.86
CA ASP A 214 6.98 -9.39 -18.90
C ASP A 214 6.33 -8.09 -18.41
N GLU A 215 6.99 -6.97 -18.74
CA GLU A 215 6.62 -5.65 -18.24
C GLU A 215 5.20 -5.26 -18.68
N GLU A 216 4.82 -5.59 -19.92
CA GLU A 216 3.50 -5.25 -20.45
C GLU A 216 2.40 -6.00 -19.69
N ILE A 217 2.61 -7.29 -19.41
CA ILE A 217 1.66 -8.11 -18.65
C ILE A 217 1.45 -7.54 -17.24
N VAL A 218 2.54 -7.24 -16.52
CA VAL A 218 2.46 -6.68 -15.17
C VAL A 218 1.80 -5.29 -15.20
N LEU A 219 2.21 -4.44 -16.14
CA LEU A 219 1.69 -3.08 -16.27
C LEU A 219 0.19 -3.07 -16.58
N ASN A 220 -0.27 -3.89 -17.53
CA ASN A 220 -1.69 -3.99 -17.88
C ASN A 220 -2.52 -4.52 -16.72
N SER A 221 -2.06 -5.59 -16.04
CA SER A 221 -2.76 -6.14 -14.87
C SER A 221 -2.92 -5.10 -13.75
N THR A 222 -1.86 -4.32 -13.46
CA THR A 222 -1.92 -3.26 -12.45
C THR A 222 -2.80 -2.09 -12.91
N TRP A 223 -2.69 -1.69 -14.17
CA TRP A 223 -3.48 -0.62 -14.77
C TRP A 223 -4.99 -0.90 -14.68
N ASP A 224 -5.42 -2.11 -15.00
CA ASP A 224 -6.82 -2.51 -14.94
C ASP A 224 -7.37 -2.49 -13.51
N LYS A 225 -6.58 -2.94 -12.54
CA LYS A 225 -6.93 -2.86 -11.10
C LYS A 225 -7.11 -1.41 -10.65
N VAL A 226 -6.21 -0.52 -11.04
CA VAL A 226 -6.27 0.90 -10.63
C VAL A 226 -7.43 1.64 -11.31
N ASN A 227 -7.68 1.39 -12.60
CA ASN A 227 -8.84 1.98 -13.30
C ASN A 227 -10.19 1.55 -12.70
N ARG A 228 -10.28 0.36 -12.09
CA ARG A 228 -11.49 -0.04 -11.35
C ARG A 228 -11.71 0.81 -10.11
N ILE A 229 -10.64 1.24 -9.44
CA ILE A 229 -10.73 2.17 -8.31
C ILE A 229 -11.28 3.52 -8.82
N ASP A 230 -10.78 4.02 -9.95
CA ASP A 230 -11.26 5.25 -10.59
C ASP A 230 -12.74 5.15 -11.02
N THR A 231 -13.12 4.01 -11.60
CA THR A 231 -14.51 3.76 -12.05
C THR A 231 -15.46 3.68 -10.86
N ARG A 232 -15.07 2.96 -9.79
CA ARG A 232 -15.83 2.89 -8.54
C ARG A 232 -16.05 4.27 -7.93
N ASN A 233 -15.00 5.09 -7.93
CA ASN A 233 -15.09 6.48 -7.48
C ASN A 233 -16.13 7.28 -8.26
N SER A 234 -16.05 7.24 -9.58
CA SER A 234 -16.97 7.95 -10.46
C SER A 234 -18.43 7.55 -10.21
N ILE A 235 -18.71 6.26 -9.99
CA ILE A 235 -20.04 5.75 -9.66
C ILE A 235 -20.53 6.30 -8.32
N ILE A 236 -19.67 6.30 -7.29
CA ILE A 236 -20.02 6.78 -5.96
C ILE A 236 -20.29 8.30 -5.98
N GLU A 237 -19.47 9.08 -6.67
CA GLU A 237 -19.66 10.51 -6.84
C GLU A 237 -20.94 10.83 -7.60
N ALA A 238 -21.23 10.12 -8.70
CA ALA A 238 -22.47 10.25 -9.43
C ALA A 238 -23.69 9.92 -8.55
N THR A 239 -23.62 8.84 -7.76
CA THR A 239 -24.69 8.43 -6.85
C THR A 239 -24.95 9.50 -5.78
N ARG A 240 -23.89 10.06 -5.18
CA ARG A 240 -23.98 11.15 -4.19
C ARG A 240 -24.57 12.43 -4.80
N SER A 241 -24.17 12.77 -6.02
CA SER A 241 -24.64 13.97 -6.73
C SER A 241 -26.08 13.84 -7.22
N SER A 242 -26.52 12.61 -7.50
CA SER A 242 -27.86 12.31 -8.01
C SER A 242 -28.97 12.31 -6.95
N ASN A 243 -28.65 12.39 -5.64
CA ASN A 243 -29.64 12.44 -4.55
C ASN A 243 -30.84 11.49 -4.78
N VAL A 244 -30.57 10.20 -5.02
CA VAL A 244 -31.61 9.18 -4.86
C VAL A 244 -31.89 9.10 -3.37
N SER A 245 -32.88 9.86 -2.92
CA SER A 245 -33.54 9.66 -1.64
C SER A 245 -34.17 8.27 -1.66
N MET A 246 -33.46 7.26 -1.19
CA MET A 246 -34.12 6.06 -0.68
C MET A 246 -34.72 6.44 0.65
N TRP A 247 -35.99 6.85 0.58
CA TRP A 247 -36.92 6.88 1.70
C TRP A 247 -37.08 5.48 2.27
#